data_AF-A0A1W6MIQ8-F1
#
_entry.id   AF-A0A1W6MIQ8-F1
#
_cell.length_a   1.000
_cell.length_b   1.000
_cell.length_c   1.000
_cell.angle_alpha   90.00
_cell.angle_beta   90.00
_cell.angle_gamma   90.00
#
_symmetry.space_group_name_H-M   'P 1'
#
loop_
_entity.id
_entity.type
_entity.pdbx_description
1 polymer ?
#
loop_
_entity_poly.entity_id
_entity_poly.type
_entity_poly.pdbx_seq_one_letter_code
_entity_poly.pdbx_strand_id
1 'polypeptide(L)'
;MKKWIFKILGLVIGIVLLLGFYSNSSSFIEKQDWKYAEGTNIGDWLSKNSFKIKDGIIETSQGKAKIVFCYGQELIIENLKTKERGFYINKS
;
A
#
# COMPACT_ATOMS: atom_id res chain seq x y z
N MET A 1 6.31 38.54 -3.49
CA MET A 1 5.35 37.68 -2.75
C MET A 1 5.56 37.86 -1.25
N LYS A 2 4.50 38.04 -0.47
CA LYS A 2 4.60 38.25 1.00
C LYS A 2 5.18 37.00 1.68
N LYS A 3 6.08 37.18 2.67
CA LYS A 3 6.77 36.08 3.38
C LYS A 3 5.82 35.03 3.99
N TRP A 4 4.57 35.39 4.28
CA TRP A 4 3.54 34.48 4.79
C TRP A 4 3.10 33.38 3.80
N ILE A 5 3.23 33.60 2.48
CA ILE A 5 2.80 32.66 1.44
C ILE A 5 3.74 31.48 1.43
N PHE A 6 5.05 31.72 1.57
CA PHE A 6 6.05 30.66 1.67
C PHE A 6 5.88 29.81 2.94
N LYS A 7 5.41 30.41 4.04
CA LYS A 7 5.10 29.65 5.27
C LYS A 7 3.91 28.71 5.06
N ILE A 8 2.84 29.21 4.45
CA ILE A 8 1.65 28.40 4.13
C ILE A 8 2.03 27.30 3.14
N LEU A 9 2.78 27.63 2.08
CA LEU A 9 3.23 26.65 1.09
C LEU A 9 4.05 25.53 1.73
N GLY A 10 5.01 25.88 2.60
CA GLY A 10 5.81 24.89 3.34
C GLY A 10 4.95 23.98 4.21
N LEU A 11 3.94 24.53 4.88
CA LEU A 11 3.01 23.75 5.71
C LEU A 11 2.17 22.78 4.86
N VAL A 12 1.65 23.24 3.71
CA VAL A 12 0.89 22.40 2.78
C VAL A 12 1.76 21.26 2.23
N ILE A 13 2.98 21.56 1.79
CA ILE A 13 3.93 20.55 1.31
C ILE A 13 4.24 19.53 2.42
N GLY A 14 4.46 19.99 3.66
CA GLY A 14 4.69 19.11 4.80
C GLY A 14 3.53 18.15 5.04
N ILE A 15 2.29 18.64 4.99
CA ILE A 15 1.08 17.80 5.14
C ILE A 15 0.99 16.77 4.02
N VAL A 16 1.21 17.18 2.77
CA VAL A 16 1.16 16.27 1.61
C VAL A 16 2.20 15.16 1.73
N LEU A 17 3.43 15.51 2.15
CA LEU A 17 4.49 14.52 2.38
C LEU A 17 4.13 13.53 3.50
N LEU A 18 3.63 14.02 4.64
CA LEU A 18 3.21 13.17 5.76
C LEU A 18 2.10 12.19 5.35
N LEU A 19 1.10 12.65 4.61
CA LEU A 19 0.02 11.80 4.09
C LEU A 19 0.55 10.76 3.10
N GLY A 20 1.50 11.14 2.24
CA GLY A 20 2.17 10.23 1.31
C GLY A 20 2.93 9.12 2.04
N PHE A 21 3.75 9.47 3.03
CA PHE A 21 4.47 8.49 3.86
C PHE A 21 3.53 7.57 4.62
N TYR A 22 2.46 8.11 5.21
CA TYR A 22 1.47 7.31 5.93
C TYR A 22 0.78 6.30 5.01
N SER A 23 0.35 6.74 3.83
CA SER A 23 -0.35 5.90 2.85
C SER A 23 0.52 4.78 2.27
N ASN A 24 1.85 4.90 2.38
CA ASN A 24 2.80 3.87 1.94
C ASN A 24 3.27 2.97 3.10
N SER A 25 2.87 3.27 4.34
CA SER A 25 3.31 2.51 5.52
C SER A 25 2.66 1.13 5.62
N SER A 26 3.38 0.15 6.17
CA SER A 26 2.86 -1.18 6.47
C SER A 26 1.57 -1.14 7.29
N SER A 27 1.50 -0.25 8.28
CA SER A 27 0.33 -0.12 9.15
C SER A 27 -0.91 0.35 8.40
N PHE A 28 -0.76 1.20 7.39
CA PHE A 28 -1.88 1.59 6.54
C PHE A 28 -2.37 0.40 5.73
N ILE A 29 -1.45 -0.32 5.07
CA ILE A 29 -1.76 -1.46 4.20
C ILE A 29 -2.47 -2.58 4.97
N GLU A 30 -2.00 -2.93 6.18
CA GLU A 30 -2.60 -3.99 7.01
C GLU A 30 -4.04 -3.70 7.47
N LYS A 31 -4.42 -2.42 7.55
CA LYS A 31 -5.74 -2.00 8.02
C LYS A 31 -6.80 -1.94 6.92
N GLN A 32 -6.40 -1.97 5.66
CA GLN A 32 -7.32 -1.91 4.53
C GLN A 32 -7.90 -3.29 4.19
N ASP A 33 -9.08 -3.27 3.58
CA ASP A 33 -9.70 -4.44 2.98
C ASP A 33 -9.40 -4.45 1.48
N TRP A 34 -8.27 -5.04 1.12
CA TRP A 34 -7.81 -5.07 -0.25
C TRP A 34 -8.67 -6.03 -1.07
N LYS A 35 -9.39 -5.48 -2.04
CA LYS A 35 -10.17 -6.27 -2.97
C LYS A 35 -9.39 -6.47 -4.24
N TYR A 36 -9.49 -7.66 -4.77
CA TYR A 36 -8.83 -7.99 -5.99
C TYR A 36 -9.36 -7.16 -7.16
N ALA A 37 -8.44 -6.55 -7.91
CA ALA A 37 -8.76 -5.80 -9.12
C ALA A 37 -8.52 -6.66 -10.37
N GLU A 38 -7.33 -7.26 -10.49
CA GLU A 38 -6.92 -8.00 -11.69
C GLU A 38 -5.70 -8.93 -11.41
N GLY A 39 -5.60 -10.04 -12.15
CA GLY A 39 -4.50 -11.02 -12.10
C GLY A 39 -4.99 -12.48 -12.04
N THR A 40 -4.08 -13.43 -11.75
CA THR A 40 -4.38 -14.84 -11.43
C THR A 40 -4.06 -15.18 -9.94
N ASN A 41 -4.37 -16.41 -9.47
CA ASN A 41 -4.06 -17.17 -8.22
C ASN A 41 -3.77 -16.48 -6.86
N ILE A 42 -3.16 -15.30 -6.85
CA ILE A 42 -2.83 -14.52 -5.66
C ILE A 42 -3.80 -13.37 -5.41
N GLY A 43 -5.04 -13.45 -5.91
CA GLY A 43 -6.04 -12.39 -5.77
C GLY A 43 -6.79 -12.33 -4.45
N ASP A 44 -6.89 -13.48 -3.75
CA ASP A 44 -7.63 -13.59 -2.49
C ASP A 44 -6.72 -13.67 -1.26
N TRP A 45 -5.46 -13.23 -1.37
CA TRP A 45 -4.47 -13.36 -0.28
C TRP A 45 -4.63 -12.30 0.81
N LEU A 46 -5.17 -11.13 0.46
CA LEU A 46 -5.11 -9.92 1.29
C LEU A 46 -6.47 -9.50 1.89
N SER A 47 -7.20 -10.45 2.46
CA SER A 47 -8.36 -10.10 3.29
C SER A 47 -7.94 -9.37 4.57
N LYS A 48 -8.83 -8.56 5.12
CA LYS A 48 -8.56 -7.82 6.36
C LYS A 48 -8.05 -8.73 7.49
N ASN A 49 -6.93 -8.35 8.10
CA ASN A 49 -6.25 -9.09 9.18
C ASN A 49 -5.74 -10.51 8.81
N SER A 50 -5.71 -10.91 7.53
CA SER A 50 -5.20 -12.25 7.13
C SER A 50 -3.70 -12.29 6.83
N PHE A 51 -3.01 -11.16 6.93
CA PHE A 51 -1.61 -11.03 6.57
C PHE A 51 -0.85 -10.11 7.51
N LYS A 52 0.48 -10.21 7.48
CA LYS A 52 1.41 -9.32 8.18
C LYS A 52 2.47 -8.82 7.22
N ILE A 53 2.95 -7.60 7.43
CA ILE A 53 4.03 -7.03 6.62
C ILE A 53 5.29 -6.94 7.46
N LYS A 54 6.35 -7.57 6.99
CA LYS A 54 7.69 -7.48 7.57
C LYS A 54 8.70 -7.16 6.48
N ASP A 55 9.42 -6.06 6.64
CA ASP A 55 10.49 -5.63 5.73
C ASP A 55 10.05 -5.55 4.24
N GLY A 56 8.82 -5.07 4.00
CA GLY A 56 8.24 -4.96 2.65
C GLY A 56 7.74 -6.29 2.06
N ILE A 57 7.74 -7.37 2.85
CA ILE A 57 7.20 -8.68 2.49
C ILE A 57 5.87 -8.90 3.23
N ILE A 58 4.85 -9.24 2.47
CA ILE A 58 3.56 -9.72 2.97
C ILE A 58 3.69 -11.22 3.23
N GLU A 59 3.41 -11.62 4.46
CA GLU A 59 3.30 -13.00 4.89
C GLU A 59 1.82 -13.37 5.07
N THR A 60 1.37 -14.39 4.35
CA THR A 60 0.00 -14.92 4.37
C THR A 60 0.03 -16.42 4.63
N SER A 61 -1.12 -17.04 4.92
CA SER A 61 -1.22 -18.50 5.00
C SER A 61 -0.96 -19.21 3.66
N GLN A 62 -1.18 -18.51 2.53
CA GLN A 62 -1.01 -19.05 1.18
C GLN A 62 0.43 -18.90 0.65
N GLY A 63 1.22 -18.00 1.24
CA GLY A 63 2.62 -17.80 0.88
C GLY A 63 3.15 -16.41 1.22
N LYS A 64 4.26 -16.06 0.55
CA LYS A 64 4.94 -14.77 0.73
C LYS A 64 4.94 -13.97 -0.56
N ALA A 65 4.64 -12.68 -0.47
CA ALA A 65 4.67 -11.75 -1.59
C ALA A 65 5.46 -10.50 -1.23
N LYS A 66 6.17 -9.91 -2.19
CA LYS A 66 6.84 -8.63 -2.03
C LYS A 66 5.89 -7.50 -2.42
N ILE A 67 5.88 -6.42 -1.65
CA ILE A 67 5.21 -5.18 -2.04
C ILE A 67 6.04 -4.52 -3.13
N VAL A 68 5.47 -4.43 -4.33
CA VAL A 68 6.09 -3.76 -5.48
C VAL A 68 5.73 -2.28 -5.47
N PHE A 69 4.47 -1.98 -5.17
CA PHE A 69 3.95 -0.63 -5.18
C PHE A 69 2.74 -0.52 -4.24
N CYS A 70 2.62 0.60 -3.53
CA CYS A 70 1.43 0.94 -2.77
C CYS A 70 1.23 2.46 -2.81
N TYR A 71 0.11 2.92 -3.35
CA TYR A 71 -0.24 4.34 -3.35
C TYR A 71 -1.73 4.53 -3.28
N GLY A 72 -2.20 5.28 -2.28
CA GLY A 72 -3.61 5.58 -2.09
C GLY A 72 -4.48 4.33 -1.99
N GLN A 73 -5.23 4.04 -3.05
CA GLN A 73 -6.15 2.91 -3.14
C GLN A 73 -5.60 1.73 -3.94
N GLU A 74 -4.37 1.78 -4.43
CA GLU A 74 -3.78 0.74 -5.27
C GLU A 74 -2.62 0.06 -4.56
N LEU A 75 -2.60 -1.27 -4.62
CA LEU A 75 -1.54 -2.12 -4.10
C LEU A 75 -1.16 -3.16 -5.15
N ILE A 76 0.14 -3.25 -5.44
CA ILE A 76 0.70 -4.25 -6.34
C ILE A 76 1.68 -5.10 -5.54
N ILE A 77 1.44 -6.41 -5.57
CA ILE A 77 2.29 -7.41 -4.92
C ILE A 77 2.85 -8.37 -5.95
N GLU A 78 4.00 -8.97 -5.65
CA GLU A 78 4.60 -10.02 -6.47
C GLU A 78 4.86 -11.26 -5.61
N ASN A 79 4.31 -12.41 -6.01
CA ASN A 79 4.55 -13.68 -5.35
C ASN A 79 6.04 -14.05 -5.47
N LEU A 80 6.70 -14.29 -4.34
CA LEU A 80 8.13 -14.60 -4.33
C LEU A 80 8.48 -15.90 -5.06
N LYS A 81 7.56 -16.87 -5.09
CA LYS A 81 7.73 -18.19 -5.74
C LYS A 81 7.40 -18.15 -7.23
N THR A 82 6.20 -17.70 -7.59
CA THR A 82 5.70 -17.77 -8.98
C THR A 82 6.05 -16.54 -9.83
N LYS A 83 6.54 -15.45 -9.21
CA LYS A 83 6.77 -14.14 -9.84
C LYS A 83 5.51 -13.48 -10.43
N GLU A 84 4.37 -14.03 -10.10
CA GLU A 84 3.06 -13.53 -10.49
C GLU A 84 2.71 -12.25 -9.74
N ARG A 85 2.07 -11.31 -10.43
CA ARG A 85 1.65 -10.03 -9.84
C ARG A 85 0.17 -10.04 -9.51
N GLY A 86 -0.15 -9.50 -8.34
CA GLY A 86 -1.51 -9.33 -7.86
C GLY A 86 -1.82 -7.85 -7.77
N PHE A 87 -2.91 -7.43 -8.38
CA PHE A 87 -3.37 -6.05 -8.37
C PHE A 87 -4.58 -5.93 -7.47
N TYR A 88 -4.46 -5.04 -6.49
CA TYR A 88 -5.43 -4.87 -5.43
C TYR A 88 -5.89 -3.41 -5.37
N ILE A 89 -7.18 -3.24 -5.13
CA ILE A 89 -7.81 -1.96 -4.89
C ILE A 89 -8.45 -1.94 -3.52
N ASN A 90 -8.28 -0.85 -2.81
CA ASN A 90 -8.99 -0.58 -1.57
C ASN A 90 -10.36 0.03 -1.93
N LYS A 91 -11.41 -0.80 -1.97
CA LYS A 91 -12.79 -0.31 -2.01
C LYS A 91 -13.22 0.03 -0.59
N SER A 92 -12.77 1.18 -0.08
CA SER A 92 -13.39 1.78 1.11
C SER A 92 -14.85 2.16 0.84
#